data_AF-A0A372FUB4-F1
#
_entry.id   AF-A0A372FUB4-F1
#
_cell.length_a   1.000
_cell.length_b   1.000
_cell.length_c   1.000
_cell.angle_alpha   90.00
_cell.angle_beta   90.00
_cell.angle_gamma   90.00
#
_symmetry.space_group_name_H-M   'P 1'
#
loop_
_entity.id
_entity.type
_entity.pdbx_description
1 polymer ?
#
loop_
_entity_poly.entity_id
_entity_poly.type
_entity_poly.pdbx_seq_one_letter_code
_entity_poly.pdbx_strand_id
1 'polypeptide(L)'
;MVRSAWIKWARAVEHQRLLARRMREFVEVDSYEYVRTDNARDHTDPLVRMHWRLHVKQPYPEQWSVIVGDVLTNLRAALDHVLWSAVVAHSGPPAKPQRVQFPITSMAAKFQQPTTELESLVAPKVWEVVEAVQPFHAGAQAHTTPLEVLRWLCNVDKHRTVHVVGRTAFDIAPVLVEASVPLTVVEEWRHEGAVQDGAVVARLRIKRPAEGVPIDLRPTFAHLPSLQISDTPPENRSLAKVMDGMREDVLWVLTAVTAAMGEPTPAGETLDLGDQHETFAAEYGGHLALIRHDDGSIQPIRKP
;
A
#
# COMPACT_ATOMS: atom_id res chain seq x y z
N MET A 1 10.43 0.88 -29.39
CA MET A 1 11.57 1.34 -28.56
C MET A 1 11.26 1.29 -27.06
N VAL A 2 10.00 1.37 -26.63
CA VAL A 2 9.64 1.46 -25.19
C VAL A 2 9.71 0.15 -24.38
N ARG A 3 10.09 -0.98 -25.01
CA ARG A 3 10.02 -2.33 -24.40
C ARG A 3 10.71 -2.42 -23.03
N SER A 4 11.86 -1.76 -22.87
CA SER A 4 12.60 -1.80 -21.59
C SER A 4 11.82 -1.16 -20.43
N ALA A 5 10.97 -0.16 -20.69
CA ALA A 5 10.13 0.45 -19.66
C ALA A 5 9.05 -0.54 -19.19
N TRP A 6 8.41 -1.21 -20.14
CA TRP A 6 7.36 -2.20 -19.87
C TRP A 6 7.87 -3.42 -19.11
N ILE A 7 9.07 -3.93 -19.44
CA ILE A 7 9.70 -5.02 -18.70
C ILE A 7 9.94 -4.61 -17.24
N LYS A 8 10.42 -3.39 -16.99
CA LYS A 8 10.64 -2.89 -15.63
C LYS A 8 9.35 -2.75 -14.84
N TRP A 9 8.31 -2.18 -15.45
CA TRP A 9 6.98 -2.12 -14.81
C TRP A 9 6.48 -3.52 -14.45
N ALA A 10 6.62 -4.48 -15.37
CA ALA A 10 6.19 -5.84 -15.13
C ALA A 10 7.02 -6.57 -14.05
N ARG A 11 8.33 -6.32 -13.95
CA ARG A 11 9.15 -6.77 -12.81
C ARG A 11 8.67 -6.18 -11.48
N ALA A 12 8.26 -4.91 -11.44
CA ALA A 12 7.63 -4.35 -10.25
C ALA A 12 6.32 -5.09 -9.90
N VAL A 13 5.50 -5.45 -10.89
CA VAL A 13 4.27 -6.22 -10.66
C VAL A 13 4.56 -7.62 -10.10
N GLU A 14 5.59 -8.29 -10.62
CA GLU A 14 6.06 -9.58 -10.09
C GLU A 14 6.44 -9.49 -8.60
N HIS A 15 7.30 -8.53 -8.23
CA HIS A 15 7.70 -8.34 -6.84
C HIS A 15 6.53 -7.96 -5.94
N GLN A 16 5.58 -7.15 -6.43
CA GLN A 16 4.35 -6.84 -5.70
C GLN A 16 3.50 -8.10 -5.45
N ARG A 17 3.38 -8.99 -6.44
CA ARG A 17 2.65 -10.27 -6.29
C ARG A 17 3.34 -11.20 -5.30
N LEU A 18 4.67 -11.27 -5.34
CA LEU A 18 5.48 -12.01 -4.37
C LEU A 18 5.24 -11.50 -2.94
N LEU A 19 5.28 -10.19 -2.74
CA LEU A 19 5.02 -9.58 -1.42
C LEU A 19 3.60 -9.87 -0.94
N ALA A 20 2.59 -9.70 -1.81
CA ALA A 20 1.21 -10.00 -1.48
C ALA A 20 1.01 -11.47 -1.08
N ARG A 21 1.74 -12.40 -1.72
CA ARG A 21 1.76 -13.82 -1.33
C ARG A 21 2.35 -14.00 0.08
N ARG A 22 3.55 -13.46 0.33
CA ARG A 22 4.23 -13.55 1.64
C ARG A 22 3.37 -12.96 2.76
N MET A 23 2.64 -11.89 2.48
CA MET A 23 1.69 -11.30 3.42
C MET A 23 0.54 -12.24 3.78
N ARG A 24 -0.02 -12.96 2.80
CA ARG A 24 -1.08 -13.95 3.06
C ARG A 24 -0.56 -15.11 3.91
N GLU A 25 0.60 -15.66 3.55
CA GLU A 25 1.27 -16.72 4.31
C GLU A 25 1.52 -16.28 5.77
N PHE A 26 1.94 -15.03 5.99
CA PHE A 26 2.24 -14.49 7.32
C PHE A 26 1.00 -14.38 8.24
N VAL A 27 -0.19 -14.17 7.69
CA VAL A 27 -1.42 -14.14 8.49
C VAL A 27 -1.80 -15.54 9.00
N GLU A 28 -1.44 -16.60 8.27
CA GLU A 28 -1.76 -17.99 8.64
C GLU A 28 -0.92 -18.50 9.83
N VAL A 29 0.34 -18.07 9.96
CA VAL A 29 1.29 -18.60 10.98
C VAL A 29 1.07 -18.02 12.40
N ASP A 30 -0.16 -17.64 12.77
CA ASP A 30 -0.48 -17.07 14.09
C ASP A 30 0.44 -15.91 14.48
N SER A 31 0.58 -14.93 13.59
CA SER A 31 1.55 -13.82 13.72
C SER A 31 1.15 -12.76 14.76
N TYR A 32 -0.13 -12.69 15.12
CA TYR A 32 -0.66 -11.79 16.13
C TYR A 32 -1.97 -12.31 16.72
N GLU A 33 -2.30 -11.84 17.91
CA GLU A 33 -3.60 -12.09 18.55
C GLU A 33 -4.14 -10.83 19.25
N TYR A 34 -5.42 -10.85 19.60
CA TYR A 34 -6.05 -9.79 20.36
C TYR A 34 -6.48 -10.31 21.72
N VAL A 35 -5.77 -9.88 22.76
CA VAL A 35 -6.05 -10.30 24.14
C VAL A 35 -7.12 -9.41 24.74
N ARG A 36 -8.27 -10.00 25.06
CA ARG A 36 -9.37 -9.34 25.77
C ARG A 36 -9.09 -9.28 27.27
N THR A 37 -9.40 -8.16 27.90
CA THR A 37 -9.54 -8.06 29.36
C THR A 37 -10.85 -7.35 29.68
N ASP A 38 -11.52 -7.80 30.74
CA ASP A 38 -12.76 -7.18 31.20
C ASP A 38 -12.90 -7.23 32.74
N ASN A 39 -13.91 -6.51 33.23
CA ASN A 39 -14.31 -6.50 34.64
C ASN A 39 -15.57 -7.36 34.89
N ALA A 40 -15.78 -8.45 34.14
CA ALA A 40 -17.01 -9.24 34.26
C ALA A 40 -17.21 -9.78 35.69
N ARG A 41 -16.12 -10.13 36.38
CA ARG A 41 -16.11 -10.64 37.77
C ARG A 41 -16.37 -9.57 38.85
N ASP A 42 -16.29 -8.29 38.50
CA ASP A 42 -16.63 -7.21 39.42
C ASP A 42 -18.12 -6.88 39.30
N HIS A 43 -18.93 -7.48 40.15
CA HIS A 43 -20.39 -7.29 40.14
C HIS A 43 -20.84 -5.94 40.71
N THR A 44 -19.92 -5.16 41.30
CA THR A 44 -20.25 -3.85 41.91
C THR A 44 -20.27 -2.72 40.90
N ASP A 45 -19.56 -2.88 39.78
CA ASP A 45 -19.52 -1.89 38.71
C ASP A 45 -20.79 -1.95 37.86
N PRO A 46 -21.56 -0.86 37.71
CA PRO A 46 -22.75 -0.85 36.86
C PRO A 46 -22.44 -1.01 35.37
N LEU A 47 -21.17 -0.92 34.97
CA LEU A 47 -20.70 -1.12 33.60
C LEU A 47 -19.84 -2.38 33.50
N VAL A 48 -20.01 -3.10 32.38
CA VAL A 48 -19.00 -4.04 31.90
C VAL A 48 -18.06 -3.26 30.99
N ARG A 49 -16.78 -3.18 31.39
CA ARG A 49 -15.70 -2.53 30.65
C ARG A 49 -14.82 -3.60 30.06
N MET A 50 -14.54 -3.46 28.78
CA MET A 50 -13.79 -4.44 28.00
C MET A 50 -12.76 -3.68 27.15
N HIS A 51 -11.57 -4.25 27.01
CA HIS A 51 -10.59 -3.74 26.07
C HIS A 51 -9.80 -4.87 25.44
N TRP A 52 -9.37 -4.65 24.20
CA TRP A 52 -8.53 -5.59 23.46
C TRP A 52 -7.15 -4.99 23.24
N ARG A 53 -6.11 -5.76 23.56
CA ARG A 53 -4.72 -5.42 23.29
C ARG A 53 -4.20 -6.25 22.13
N LEU A 54 -3.53 -5.60 21.19
CA LEU A 54 -2.77 -6.32 20.17
C LEU A 54 -1.57 -6.97 20.85
N HIS A 55 -1.38 -8.27 20.64
CA HIS A 55 -0.15 -8.97 20.95
C HIS A 55 0.50 -9.46 19.66
N VAL A 56 1.67 -8.90 19.33
CA VAL A 56 2.45 -9.27 18.14
C VAL A 56 3.35 -10.45 18.51
N LYS A 57 3.03 -11.62 17.96
CA LYS A 57 3.81 -12.85 18.19
C LYS A 57 5.06 -12.89 17.31
N GLN A 58 4.95 -12.37 16.09
CA GLN A 58 6.05 -12.28 15.14
C GLN A 58 6.06 -10.89 14.49
N PRO A 59 7.20 -10.18 14.44
CA PRO A 59 7.29 -8.94 13.68
C PRO A 59 7.19 -9.23 12.17
N TYR A 60 6.87 -8.21 11.37
CA TYR A 60 6.94 -8.38 9.92
C TYR A 60 8.36 -8.72 9.49
N PRO A 61 8.54 -9.66 8.53
CA PRO A 61 9.86 -10.02 8.05
C PRO A 61 10.57 -8.82 7.42
N GLU A 62 11.82 -8.55 7.83
CA GLU A 62 12.64 -7.45 7.26
C GLU A 62 12.83 -7.56 5.75
N GLN A 63 12.78 -8.79 5.22
CA GLN A 63 12.83 -9.09 3.79
C GLN A 63 11.73 -8.38 2.99
N TRP A 64 10.60 -8.02 3.61
CA TRP A 64 9.53 -7.28 2.94
C TRP A 64 9.98 -5.89 2.54
N SER A 65 10.81 -5.22 3.35
CA SER A 65 11.38 -3.92 3.01
C SER A 65 12.24 -3.99 1.75
N VAL A 66 13.01 -5.06 1.57
CA VAL A 66 13.83 -5.28 0.38
C VAL A 66 12.96 -5.47 -0.86
N ILE A 67 11.90 -6.30 -0.77
CA ILE A 67 10.96 -6.51 -1.88
C ILE A 67 10.23 -5.21 -2.25
N VAL A 68 9.88 -4.37 -1.25
CA VAL A 68 9.33 -3.03 -1.51
C VAL A 68 10.34 -2.16 -2.25
N GLY A 69 11.61 -2.14 -1.83
CA GLY A 69 12.69 -1.44 -2.53
C GLY A 69 12.83 -1.86 -4.00
N ASP A 70 12.73 -3.17 -4.28
CA ASP A 70 12.76 -3.71 -5.64
C ASP A 70 11.59 -3.21 -6.50
N VAL A 71 10.38 -3.13 -5.93
CA VAL A 71 9.20 -2.56 -6.62
C VAL A 71 9.42 -1.08 -6.91
N LEU A 72 9.83 -0.29 -5.92
CA LEU A 72 10.05 1.14 -6.05
C LEU A 72 11.10 1.45 -7.13
N THR A 73 12.22 0.72 -7.09
CA THR A 73 13.31 0.86 -8.05
C THR A 73 12.86 0.53 -9.47
N ASN A 74 12.11 -0.56 -9.65
CA ASN A 74 11.62 -0.95 -10.96
C ASN A 74 10.56 0.01 -11.51
N LEU A 75 9.61 0.47 -10.69
CA LEU A 75 8.62 1.48 -11.11
C LEU A 75 9.28 2.81 -11.49
N ARG A 76 10.23 3.29 -10.68
CA ARG A 76 10.97 4.52 -10.96
C ARG A 76 11.74 4.42 -12.26
N ALA A 77 12.41 3.30 -12.47
CA ALA A 77 13.18 3.04 -13.67
C ALA A 77 12.29 2.82 -14.91
N ALA A 78 11.07 2.30 -14.76
CA ALA A 78 10.12 2.22 -15.87
C ALA A 78 9.77 3.62 -16.43
N LEU A 79 9.53 4.61 -15.54
CA LEU A 79 9.31 6.00 -15.94
C LEU A 79 10.54 6.61 -16.65
N ASP A 80 11.73 6.37 -16.13
CA ASP A 80 12.97 6.89 -16.74
C ASP A 80 13.22 6.28 -18.12
N HIS A 81 12.98 4.97 -18.27
CA HIS A 81 13.16 4.28 -19.55
C HIS A 81 12.14 4.69 -20.60
N VAL A 82 10.88 4.99 -20.24
CA VAL A 82 9.88 5.42 -21.23
C VAL A 82 10.20 6.82 -21.74
N LEU A 83 10.62 7.73 -20.85
CA LEU A 83 11.07 9.06 -21.25
C LEU A 83 12.35 9.01 -22.08
N TRP A 84 13.34 8.20 -21.66
CA TRP A 84 14.56 7.97 -22.44
C TRP A 84 14.25 7.52 -23.87
N SER A 85 13.33 6.57 -24.01
CA SER A 85 12.89 6.07 -25.32
C SER A 85 12.24 7.17 -26.16
N ALA A 86 11.42 8.03 -25.55
CA ALA A 86 10.82 9.18 -26.21
C ALA A 86 11.86 10.21 -26.67
N VAL A 87 12.88 10.48 -25.84
CA VAL A 87 13.99 11.39 -26.19
C VAL A 87 14.76 10.86 -27.40
N VAL A 88 15.18 9.59 -27.35
CA VAL A 88 15.94 8.99 -28.45
C VAL A 88 15.12 8.94 -29.75
N ALA A 89 13.83 8.66 -29.66
CA ALA A 89 12.94 8.63 -30.82
C ALA A 89 12.72 10.02 -31.46
N HIS A 90 12.69 11.08 -30.65
CA HIS A 90 12.41 12.43 -31.14
C HIS A 90 13.68 13.19 -31.57
N SER A 91 14.68 13.24 -30.71
CA SER A 91 15.87 14.09 -30.88
C SER A 91 17.17 13.30 -31.08
N GLY A 92 17.10 11.96 -31.11
CA GLY A 92 18.28 11.10 -31.14
C GLY A 92 18.99 11.01 -29.79
N PRO A 93 20.19 10.42 -29.74
CA PRO A 93 20.95 10.27 -28.49
C PRO A 93 21.22 11.63 -27.82
N PRO A 94 20.80 11.83 -26.56
CA PRO A 94 20.95 13.11 -25.87
C PRO A 94 22.42 13.39 -25.54
N ALA A 95 22.83 14.65 -25.64
CA ALA A 95 24.21 15.07 -25.33
C ALA A 95 24.61 14.83 -23.85
N LYS A 96 23.63 14.84 -22.94
CA LYS A 96 23.81 14.63 -21.49
C LYS A 96 22.93 13.47 -21.02
N PRO A 97 23.28 12.22 -21.35
CA PRO A 97 22.39 11.09 -21.14
C PRO A 97 22.04 10.85 -19.66
N GLN A 98 22.95 11.17 -18.73
CA GLN A 98 22.72 11.02 -17.29
C GLN A 98 21.70 12.01 -16.72
N ARG A 99 21.32 13.05 -17.48
CA ARG A 99 20.31 14.05 -17.07
C ARG A 99 18.91 13.73 -17.58
N VAL A 100 18.76 12.68 -18.39
CA VAL A 100 17.45 12.25 -18.88
C VAL A 100 16.81 11.37 -17.82
N GLN A 101 15.89 11.99 -17.08
CA GLN A 101 15.16 11.36 -15.99
C GLN A 101 13.73 11.88 -15.99
N PHE A 102 12.74 11.02 -15.76
CA PHE A 102 11.33 11.41 -15.69
C PHE A 102 11.14 12.41 -14.53
N PRO A 103 10.72 13.65 -14.79
CA PRO A 103 10.56 14.63 -13.72
C PRO A 103 9.34 14.26 -12.87
N ILE A 104 9.49 14.37 -11.54
CA ILE A 104 8.38 14.27 -10.59
C ILE A 104 8.56 15.42 -9.60
N THR A 105 7.62 16.37 -9.59
CA THR A 105 7.69 17.53 -8.69
C THR A 105 6.33 17.91 -8.13
N SER A 106 6.32 18.21 -6.83
CA SER A 106 5.19 18.79 -6.11
C SER A 106 5.12 20.32 -6.19
N MET A 107 6.04 20.97 -6.93
CA MET A 107 6.05 22.41 -7.13
C MET A 107 6.16 22.79 -8.63
N ALA A 108 5.18 23.53 -9.14
CA ALA A 108 5.15 24.01 -10.53
C ALA A 108 6.38 24.87 -10.90
N ALA A 109 6.82 25.76 -10.01
CA ALA A 109 8.02 26.57 -10.23
C ALA A 109 9.30 25.74 -10.39
N LYS A 110 9.38 24.57 -9.72
CA LYS A 110 10.50 23.63 -9.86
C LYS A 110 10.37 22.72 -11.09
N PHE A 111 9.21 22.71 -11.74
CA PHE A 111 9.04 22.04 -13.03
C PHE A 111 9.66 22.89 -14.13
N GLN A 112 9.25 24.16 -14.25
CA GLN A 112 9.56 25.00 -15.41
C GLN A 112 11.06 25.18 -15.73
N GLN A 113 11.91 25.49 -14.73
CA GLN A 113 13.32 25.84 -15.00
C GLN A 113 14.25 24.63 -15.27
N PRO A 114 14.21 23.53 -14.49
CA PRO A 114 15.10 22.40 -14.72
C PRO A 114 14.73 21.57 -15.95
N THR A 115 13.47 21.65 -16.40
CA THR A 115 12.96 20.78 -17.46
C THR A 115 12.91 21.41 -18.85
N THR A 116 13.21 22.71 -19.02
CA THR A 116 13.18 23.34 -20.36
C THR A 116 14.08 22.60 -21.37
N GLU A 117 15.27 22.18 -20.93
CA GLU A 117 16.19 21.37 -21.74
C GLU A 117 15.55 20.00 -22.08
N LEU A 118 14.86 19.37 -21.12
CA LEU A 118 14.24 18.06 -21.30
C LEU A 118 12.98 18.10 -22.19
N GLU A 119 12.18 19.14 -22.06
CA GLU A 119 10.98 19.42 -22.87
C GLU A 119 11.34 19.47 -24.35
N SER A 120 12.39 20.22 -24.70
CA SER A 120 12.88 20.32 -26.09
C SER A 120 13.40 19.01 -26.69
N LEU A 121 13.63 17.98 -25.88
CA LEU A 121 14.15 16.69 -26.32
C LEU A 121 13.07 15.66 -26.63
N VAL A 122 11.79 15.99 -26.43
CA VAL A 122 10.66 15.08 -26.69
C VAL A 122 9.62 15.74 -27.57
N ALA A 123 8.78 14.92 -28.22
CA ALA A 123 7.65 15.43 -28.97
C ALA A 123 6.66 16.18 -28.03
N PRO A 124 6.00 17.27 -28.47
CA PRO A 124 5.09 18.05 -27.63
C PRO A 124 4.01 17.19 -26.93
N LYS A 125 3.44 16.22 -27.66
CA LYS A 125 2.42 15.31 -27.14
C LYS A 125 2.93 14.39 -26.02
N VAL A 126 4.23 14.07 -26.00
CA VAL A 126 4.85 13.34 -24.89
C VAL A 126 5.03 14.27 -23.69
N TRP A 127 5.46 15.51 -23.93
CA TRP A 127 5.62 16.49 -22.85
C TRP A 127 4.31 16.82 -22.16
N GLU A 128 3.21 16.95 -22.91
CA GLU A 128 1.85 17.11 -22.37
C GLU A 128 1.49 16.00 -21.37
N VAL A 129 1.87 14.75 -21.66
CA VAL A 129 1.65 13.62 -20.74
C VAL A 129 2.52 13.76 -19.49
N VAL A 130 3.80 14.12 -19.65
CA VAL A 130 4.73 14.32 -18.53
C VAL A 130 4.24 15.41 -17.60
N GLU A 131 3.77 16.54 -18.13
CA GLU A 131 3.23 17.65 -17.34
C GLU A 131 1.90 17.29 -16.66
N ALA A 132 0.99 16.61 -17.36
CA ALA A 132 -0.34 16.30 -16.85
C ALA A 132 -0.34 15.43 -15.58
N VAL A 133 0.70 14.60 -15.39
CA VAL A 133 0.79 13.69 -14.23
C VAL A 133 1.54 14.28 -13.04
N GLN A 134 2.02 15.51 -13.14
CA GLN A 134 2.87 16.05 -12.10
C GLN A 134 2.11 16.25 -10.78
N PRO A 135 2.69 15.86 -9.64
CA PRO A 135 2.07 16.02 -8.32
C PRO A 135 1.59 17.43 -7.98
N PHE A 136 2.23 18.48 -8.53
CA PHE A 136 1.83 19.85 -8.24
C PHE A 136 0.39 20.20 -8.63
N HIS A 137 -0.23 19.46 -9.56
CA HIS A 137 -1.65 19.63 -9.91
C HIS A 137 -2.60 19.32 -8.75
N ALA A 138 -2.16 18.51 -7.77
CA ALA A 138 -2.96 18.15 -6.59
C ALA A 138 -2.83 19.17 -5.43
N GLY A 139 -2.08 20.25 -5.59
CA GLY A 139 -1.96 21.32 -4.60
C GLY A 139 -1.54 20.81 -3.21
N ALA A 140 -2.37 21.06 -2.20
CA ALA A 140 -2.10 20.63 -0.81
C ALA A 140 -1.97 19.10 -0.66
N GLN A 141 -2.54 18.32 -1.58
CA GLN A 141 -2.48 16.87 -1.57
C GLN A 141 -1.34 16.30 -2.43
N ALA A 142 -0.44 17.14 -2.97
CA ALA A 142 0.68 16.68 -3.81
C ALA A 142 1.50 15.56 -3.14
N HIS A 143 1.75 15.68 -1.84
CA HIS A 143 2.52 14.72 -1.04
C HIS A 143 1.90 13.31 -0.93
N THR A 144 0.62 13.14 -1.25
CA THR A 144 -0.09 11.86 -1.20
C THR A 144 -0.38 11.29 -2.59
N THR A 145 -0.03 12.01 -3.65
CA THR A 145 -0.17 11.51 -5.04
C THR A 145 0.79 10.34 -5.29
N PRO A 146 0.38 9.29 -6.02
CA PRO A 146 1.21 8.09 -6.15
C PRO A 146 2.59 8.33 -6.75
N LEU A 147 2.73 9.22 -7.75
CA LEU A 147 4.05 9.55 -8.30
C LEU A 147 4.95 10.28 -7.29
N GLU A 148 4.42 11.17 -6.47
CA GLU A 148 5.19 11.82 -5.40
C GLU A 148 5.59 10.83 -4.31
N VAL A 149 4.66 9.93 -3.93
CA VAL A 149 4.92 8.85 -2.98
C VAL A 149 6.02 7.93 -3.52
N LEU A 150 5.99 7.56 -4.81
CA LEU A 150 7.05 6.78 -5.47
C LEU A 150 8.40 7.52 -5.42
N ARG A 151 8.42 8.81 -5.78
CA ARG A 151 9.63 9.65 -5.73
C ARG A 151 10.21 9.69 -4.32
N TRP A 152 9.36 9.94 -3.32
CA TRP A 152 9.77 10.03 -1.92
C TRP A 152 10.26 8.69 -1.39
N LEU A 153 9.48 7.62 -1.54
CA LEU A 153 9.83 6.27 -1.08
C LEU A 153 11.11 5.74 -1.74
N CYS A 154 11.29 5.97 -3.04
CA CYS A 154 12.52 5.57 -3.74
C CYS A 154 13.76 6.32 -3.20
N ASN A 155 13.61 7.58 -2.77
CA ASN A 155 14.69 8.31 -2.13
C ASN A 155 14.92 7.85 -0.69
N VAL A 156 13.86 7.54 0.05
CA VAL A 156 13.97 6.93 1.39
C VAL A 156 14.75 5.64 1.26
N ASP A 157 14.30 4.68 0.46
CA ASP A 157 14.91 3.35 0.28
C ASP A 157 16.42 3.40 -0.04
N LYS A 158 16.85 4.32 -0.89
CA LYS A 158 18.27 4.50 -1.25
C LYS A 158 19.15 4.98 -0.10
N HIS A 159 18.58 5.72 0.84
CA HIS A 159 19.32 6.39 1.91
C HIS A 159 19.03 5.80 3.30
N ARG A 160 17.90 5.11 3.46
CA ARG A 160 17.32 4.60 4.70
C ARG A 160 16.42 3.41 4.38
N THR A 161 16.34 2.43 5.28
CA THR A 161 15.41 1.30 5.10
C THR A 161 13.96 1.80 5.06
N VAL A 162 13.17 1.37 4.06
CA VAL A 162 11.72 1.56 4.08
C VAL A 162 11.14 0.66 5.16
N HIS A 163 10.67 1.25 6.25
CA HIS A 163 10.10 0.48 7.36
C HIS A 163 8.65 0.07 7.04
N VAL A 164 8.41 -1.24 6.97
CA VAL A 164 7.04 -1.79 6.98
C VAL A 164 6.57 -1.86 8.42
N VAL A 165 5.56 -1.08 8.77
CA VAL A 165 5.05 -0.99 10.14
C VAL A 165 3.63 -1.54 10.27
N GLY A 166 3.34 -2.15 11.42
CA GLY A 166 2.01 -2.59 11.81
C GLY A 166 1.02 -1.46 11.91
N ARG A 167 -0.12 -1.61 11.24
CA ARG A 167 -1.28 -0.72 11.36
C ARG A 167 -2.51 -1.54 11.73
N THR A 168 -3.26 -1.08 12.72
CA THR A 168 -4.61 -1.60 12.96
C THR A 168 -5.59 -0.84 12.08
N ALA A 169 -6.48 -1.59 11.41
CA ALA A 169 -7.60 -1.07 10.65
C ALA A 169 -8.88 -1.81 11.07
N PHE A 170 -9.98 -1.07 11.14
CA PHE A 170 -11.27 -1.55 11.65
C PHE A 170 -12.36 -1.69 10.56
N ASP A 171 -12.08 -1.24 9.33
CA ASP A 171 -13.09 -1.05 8.27
C ASP A 171 -13.11 -2.13 7.17
N ILE A 172 -12.45 -3.28 7.36
CA ILE A 172 -12.40 -4.31 6.32
C ILE A 172 -13.58 -5.29 6.40
N ALA A 173 -14.20 -5.43 7.58
CA ALA A 173 -15.46 -6.15 7.79
C ALA A 173 -16.18 -5.61 9.04
N PRO A 174 -17.53 -5.66 9.10
CA PRO A 174 -18.27 -5.21 10.27
C PRO A 174 -17.92 -6.05 11.50
N VAL A 175 -17.95 -5.39 12.66
CA VAL A 175 -17.87 -6.05 13.97
C VAL A 175 -19.19 -6.77 14.23
N LEU A 176 -19.12 -8.08 14.48
CA LEU A 176 -20.29 -8.89 14.84
C LEU A 176 -20.48 -8.87 16.35
N VAL A 177 -21.52 -8.14 16.80
CA VAL A 177 -21.99 -8.20 18.19
C VAL A 177 -23.17 -9.15 18.25
N GLU A 178 -22.95 -10.38 18.73
CA GLU A 178 -24.01 -11.37 18.95
C GLU A 178 -24.38 -11.44 20.42
N ALA A 179 -25.40 -10.67 20.81
CA ALA A 179 -25.96 -10.74 22.15
C ALA A 179 -27.37 -11.36 22.14
N SER A 180 -27.65 -12.21 23.12
CA SER A 180 -28.98 -12.81 23.31
C SER A 180 -30.04 -11.79 23.75
N VAL A 181 -29.61 -10.59 24.16
CA VAL A 181 -30.46 -9.45 24.55
C VAL A 181 -29.89 -8.13 24.00
N PRO A 182 -30.72 -7.08 23.79
CA PRO A 182 -30.22 -5.76 23.41
C PRO A 182 -29.28 -5.19 24.47
N LEU A 183 -28.04 -4.89 24.10
CA LEU A 183 -27.06 -4.28 24.98
C LEU A 183 -27.09 -2.75 24.85
N THR A 184 -27.00 -2.05 25.98
CA THR A 184 -26.79 -0.59 25.96
C THR A 184 -25.30 -0.29 25.92
N VAL A 185 -24.79 0.07 24.74
CA VAL A 185 -23.41 0.54 24.57
C VAL A 185 -23.29 1.97 25.08
N VAL A 186 -22.40 2.16 26.05
CA VAL A 186 -22.08 3.46 26.67
C VAL A 186 -20.86 4.08 25.99
N GLU A 187 -19.92 3.25 25.56
CA GLU A 187 -18.74 3.70 24.80
C GLU A 187 -18.30 2.59 23.84
N GLU A 188 -17.97 3.01 22.63
CA GLU A 188 -17.23 2.21 21.68
C GLU A 188 -16.09 3.06 21.13
N TRP A 189 -14.85 2.59 21.31
CA TRP A 189 -13.66 3.26 20.82
C TRP A 189 -12.74 2.26 20.12
N ARG A 190 -12.15 2.68 19.00
CA ARG A 190 -11.30 1.87 18.13
C ARG A 190 -10.08 2.70 17.70
N HIS A 191 -8.91 2.06 17.61
CA HIS A 191 -7.65 2.72 17.24
C HIS A 191 -7.35 2.60 15.74
N GLU A 192 -7.51 3.67 14.98
CA GLU A 192 -7.07 3.66 13.58
C GLU A 192 -5.65 4.22 13.43
N GLY A 193 -4.75 3.41 12.88
CA GLY A 193 -3.40 3.86 12.52
C GLY A 193 -2.30 2.93 12.98
N ALA A 194 -1.06 3.45 12.92
CA ALA A 194 0.12 2.71 13.34
C ALA A 194 -0.03 2.26 14.80
N VAL A 195 0.39 1.04 15.08
CA VAL A 195 0.21 0.39 16.38
C VAL A 195 1.48 -0.38 16.75
N GLN A 196 1.76 -0.48 18.05
CA GLN A 196 2.86 -1.27 18.58
C GLN A 196 2.30 -2.44 19.41
N ASP A 197 3.15 -3.43 19.66
CA ASP A 197 2.82 -4.54 20.56
C ASP A 197 2.33 -4.04 21.94
N GLY A 198 1.32 -4.70 22.49
CA GLY A 198 0.68 -4.36 23.76
C GLY A 198 -0.29 -3.17 23.73
N ALA A 199 -0.41 -2.45 22.61
CA ALA A 199 -1.31 -1.31 22.50
C ALA A 199 -2.79 -1.73 22.63
N VAL A 200 -3.58 -0.92 23.32
CA VAL A 200 -5.04 -1.09 23.37
C VAL A 200 -5.61 -0.63 22.04
N VAL A 201 -6.24 -1.55 21.30
CA VAL A 201 -6.77 -1.28 19.96
C VAL A 201 -8.28 -1.02 19.97
N ALA A 202 -9.00 -1.54 20.96
CA ALA A 202 -10.43 -1.32 21.10
C ALA A 202 -10.84 -1.26 22.56
N ARG A 203 -11.87 -0.46 22.83
CA ARG A 203 -12.55 -0.36 24.12
C ARG A 203 -14.05 -0.41 23.89
N LEU A 204 -14.73 -1.22 24.69
CA LEU A 204 -16.19 -1.28 24.73
C LEU A 204 -16.63 -1.13 26.18
N ARG A 205 -17.63 -0.28 26.41
CA ARG A 205 -18.31 -0.16 27.69
C ARG A 205 -19.80 -0.35 27.44
N ILE A 206 -20.39 -1.30 28.14
CA ILE A 206 -21.82 -1.55 28.10
C ILE A 206 -22.42 -1.44 29.50
N LYS A 207 -23.69 -1.08 29.60
CA LYS A 207 -24.41 -1.25 30.87
C LYS A 207 -24.43 -2.73 31.22
N ARG A 208 -24.13 -3.05 32.48
CA ARG A 208 -24.14 -4.42 32.95
C ARG A 208 -25.56 -4.99 32.79
N PRO A 209 -25.75 -6.07 32.01
CA PRO A 209 -27.05 -6.70 31.90
C PRO A 209 -27.42 -7.39 33.22
N ALA A 210 -28.68 -7.80 33.33
CA ALA A 210 -29.15 -8.60 34.44
C ALA A 210 -28.30 -9.88 34.61
N GLU A 211 -28.22 -10.37 35.85
CA GLU A 211 -27.42 -11.54 36.19
C GLU A 211 -27.82 -12.77 35.35
N GLY A 212 -26.84 -13.52 34.87
CA GLY A 212 -27.06 -14.74 34.07
C GLY A 212 -27.25 -14.54 32.55
N VAL A 213 -27.21 -13.31 32.04
CA VAL A 213 -27.24 -13.05 30.59
C VAL A 213 -25.86 -13.32 29.97
N PRO A 214 -25.71 -14.32 29.07
CA PRO A 214 -24.47 -14.54 28.34
C PRO A 214 -24.28 -13.45 27.28
N ILE A 215 -23.07 -12.91 27.21
CA ILE A 215 -22.65 -11.90 26.23
C ILE A 215 -21.51 -12.52 25.40
N ASP A 216 -21.77 -12.83 24.13
CA ASP A 216 -20.71 -13.15 23.17
C ASP A 216 -20.37 -11.88 22.38
N LEU A 217 -19.09 -11.56 22.28
CA LEU A 217 -18.61 -10.35 21.63
C LEU A 217 -17.41 -10.72 20.80
N ARG A 218 -17.59 -10.71 19.47
CA ARG A 218 -16.57 -11.09 18.49
C ARG A 218 -16.15 -9.87 17.67
N PRO A 219 -15.22 -9.06 18.20
CA PRO A 219 -14.68 -7.95 17.43
C PRO A 219 -13.86 -8.46 16.24
N THR A 220 -14.20 -7.95 15.06
CA THR A 220 -13.43 -8.18 13.85
C THR A 220 -12.30 -7.17 13.79
N PHE A 221 -11.06 -7.64 13.88
CA PHE A 221 -9.87 -6.79 13.80
C PHE A 221 -9.07 -7.09 12.54
N ALA A 222 -8.47 -6.08 11.93
CA ALA A 222 -7.45 -6.29 10.90
C ALA A 222 -6.14 -5.64 11.31
N HIS A 223 -5.10 -6.44 11.51
CA HIS A 223 -3.74 -5.97 11.58
C HIS A 223 -3.12 -6.09 10.18
N LEU A 224 -2.78 -4.95 9.58
CA LEU A 224 -2.25 -4.88 8.21
C LEU A 224 -0.91 -4.16 8.17
N PRO A 225 -0.03 -4.52 7.22
CA PRO A 225 1.19 -3.77 6.99
C PRO A 225 0.88 -2.42 6.36
N SER A 226 1.63 -1.42 6.77
CA SER A 226 1.55 -0.06 6.26
C SER A 226 2.94 0.50 5.96
N LEU A 227 2.95 1.49 5.07
CA LEU A 227 4.12 2.29 4.76
C LEU A 227 3.87 3.72 5.20
N GLN A 228 4.89 4.33 5.80
CA GLN A 228 4.96 5.77 5.86
C GLN A 228 5.19 6.30 4.44
N ILE A 229 4.47 7.36 4.04
CA ILE A 229 4.54 7.95 2.69
C ILE A 229 4.91 9.44 2.71
N SER A 230 5.02 10.03 3.90
CA SER A 230 5.43 11.41 4.13
C SER A 230 5.94 11.57 5.58
N ASP A 231 6.94 12.43 5.79
CA ASP A 231 7.44 12.84 7.11
C ASP A 231 6.73 14.10 7.64
N THR A 232 6.23 14.96 6.76
CA THR A 232 5.68 16.28 7.14
C THR A 232 4.45 16.63 6.29
N PRO A 233 3.22 16.38 6.78
CA PRO A 233 2.93 15.67 8.03
C PRO A 233 3.29 14.17 7.95
N PRO A 234 3.59 13.50 9.08
CA PRO A 234 3.76 12.06 9.10
C PRO A 234 2.48 11.37 8.63
N GLU A 235 2.57 10.60 7.56
CA GLU A 235 1.41 9.93 7.00
C GLU A 235 1.73 8.46 6.71
N ASN A 236 0.87 7.56 7.22
CA ASN A 236 0.95 6.13 6.96
C ASN A 236 -0.27 5.69 6.13
N ARG A 237 -0.04 4.80 5.17
CA ARG A 237 -1.08 4.21 4.32
C ARG A 237 -0.88 2.70 4.21
N SER A 238 -1.95 1.98 3.91
CA SER A 238 -1.87 0.53 3.66
C SER A 238 -0.83 0.24 2.58
N LEU A 239 0.05 -0.72 2.85
CA LEU A 239 1.08 -1.15 1.90
C LEU A 239 0.46 -1.52 0.56
N ALA A 240 -0.65 -2.29 0.56
CA ALA A 240 -1.33 -2.68 -0.67
C ALA A 240 -1.83 -1.47 -1.47
N LYS A 241 -2.48 -0.50 -0.81
CA LYS A 241 -3.03 0.70 -1.47
C LYS A 241 -1.93 1.57 -2.07
N VAL A 242 -0.82 1.74 -1.37
CA VAL A 242 0.34 2.50 -1.85
C VAL A 242 0.93 1.84 -3.09
N MET A 243 1.13 0.53 -3.05
CA MET A 243 1.72 -0.25 -4.16
C MET A 243 0.81 -0.27 -5.38
N ASP A 244 -0.50 -0.47 -5.20
CA ASP A 244 -1.48 -0.45 -6.29
C ASP A 244 -1.53 0.94 -6.95
N GLY A 245 -1.62 2.02 -6.16
CA GLY A 245 -1.64 3.38 -6.69
C GLY A 245 -0.38 3.72 -7.51
N MET A 246 0.81 3.39 -6.99
CA MET A 246 2.06 3.64 -7.73
C MET A 246 2.13 2.80 -9.01
N ARG A 247 1.72 1.52 -8.97
CA ARG A 247 1.70 0.66 -10.16
C ARG A 247 0.78 1.22 -11.23
N GLU A 248 -0.42 1.65 -10.85
CA GLU A 248 -1.46 2.12 -11.77
C GLU A 248 -1.10 3.46 -12.42
N ASP A 249 -0.61 4.43 -11.65
CA ASP A 249 -0.14 5.71 -12.20
C ASP A 249 1.02 5.50 -13.17
N VAL A 250 1.98 4.65 -12.83
CA VAL A 250 3.10 4.32 -13.73
C VAL A 250 2.59 3.61 -14.99
N LEU A 251 1.67 2.64 -14.86
CA LEU A 251 1.04 1.98 -16.02
C LEU A 251 0.37 2.99 -16.95
N TRP A 252 -0.36 3.95 -16.38
CA TRP A 252 -1.01 5.01 -17.14
C TRP A 252 0.01 5.83 -17.92
N VAL A 253 1.10 6.26 -17.27
CA VAL A 253 2.18 7.02 -17.93
C VAL A 253 2.80 6.21 -19.07
N LEU A 254 3.17 4.95 -18.83
CA LEU A 254 3.74 4.10 -19.88
C LEU A 254 2.80 3.98 -21.07
N THR A 255 1.51 3.76 -20.81
CA THR A 255 0.49 3.63 -21.86
C THR A 255 0.33 4.94 -22.65
N ALA A 256 0.21 6.06 -21.97
CA ALA A 256 0.02 7.37 -22.59
C ALA A 256 1.24 7.80 -23.42
N VAL A 257 2.46 7.63 -22.91
CA VAL A 257 3.68 7.95 -23.67
C VAL A 257 3.86 7.00 -24.85
N THR A 258 3.62 5.70 -24.67
CA THR A 258 3.69 4.69 -25.76
C THR A 258 2.73 5.07 -26.90
N ALA A 259 1.49 5.44 -26.56
CA ALA A 259 0.50 5.91 -27.53
C ALA A 259 0.90 7.25 -28.18
N ALA A 260 1.46 8.20 -27.41
CA ALA A 260 1.95 9.48 -27.94
C ALA A 260 3.12 9.30 -28.93
N MET A 261 3.92 8.24 -28.76
CA MET A 261 4.98 7.82 -29.68
C MET A 261 4.47 7.04 -30.89
N GLY A 262 3.17 6.72 -30.96
CA GLY A 262 2.59 5.89 -32.03
C GLY A 262 3.02 4.42 -31.98
N GLU A 263 3.53 3.95 -30.84
CA GLU A 263 3.90 2.56 -30.64
C GLU A 263 2.72 1.76 -30.06
N PRO A 264 2.58 0.46 -30.37
CA PRO A 264 1.57 -0.37 -29.74
C PRO A 264 1.94 -0.71 -28.30
N THR A 265 0.93 -0.79 -27.42
CA THR A 265 1.11 -1.35 -26.08
C THR A 265 1.46 -2.84 -26.20
N PRO A 266 2.55 -3.31 -25.57
CA PRO A 266 2.94 -4.71 -25.64
C PRO A 266 1.89 -5.60 -24.97
N ALA A 267 1.59 -6.75 -25.58
CA ALA A 267 0.78 -7.78 -24.94
C ALA A 267 1.53 -8.35 -23.73
N GLY A 268 0.82 -8.62 -22.63
CA GLY A 268 1.43 -9.08 -21.37
C GLY A 268 2.33 -10.32 -21.52
N GLU A 269 1.89 -11.28 -22.34
CA GLU A 269 2.62 -12.51 -22.67
C GLU A 269 3.99 -12.25 -23.33
N THR A 270 4.16 -11.09 -23.96
CA THR A 270 5.38 -10.75 -24.69
C THR A 270 6.46 -10.14 -23.80
N LEU A 271 6.20 -9.89 -22.51
CA LEU A 271 7.13 -9.19 -21.62
C LEU A 271 8.23 -10.09 -21.02
N ASP A 272 8.26 -11.39 -21.36
CA ASP A 272 9.29 -12.37 -20.98
C ASP A 272 9.64 -12.29 -19.49
N LEU A 273 8.57 -12.40 -18.70
CA LEU A 273 8.58 -12.38 -17.24
C LEU A 273 9.02 -13.74 -16.72
N GLY A 274 9.76 -13.76 -15.61
CA GLY A 274 10.32 -15.02 -15.12
C GLY A 274 9.23 -15.92 -14.53
N ASP A 275 9.20 -17.21 -14.93
CA ASP A 275 8.29 -18.24 -14.39
C ASP A 275 8.36 -18.40 -12.85
N GLN A 276 9.42 -17.87 -12.22
CA GLN A 276 9.69 -18.02 -10.78
C GLN A 276 8.59 -17.44 -9.87
N HIS A 277 7.59 -16.75 -10.42
CA HIS A 277 6.53 -16.09 -9.66
C HIS A 277 5.10 -16.50 -10.05
N GLU A 278 4.93 -17.32 -11.09
CA GLU A 278 3.61 -17.85 -11.50
C GLU A 278 3.30 -19.23 -10.88
N THR A 279 4.33 -19.93 -10.40
CA THR A 279 4.17 -21.27 -9.83
C THR A 279 3.85 -21.27 -8.32
N PHE A 280 2.68 -21.86 -8.00
CA PHE A 280 2.22 -22.36 -6.69
C PHE A 280 1.67 -21.37 -5.65
N ALA A 281 0.34 -21.19 -5.68
CA ALA A 281 -0.62 -21.40 -4.57
C ALA A 281 -2.03 -20.98 -5.04
N ALA A 282 -2.66 -21.78 -5.92
CA ALA A 282 -3.98 -21.46 -6.48
C ALA A 282 -5.08 -21.32 -5.40
N GLU A 283 -4.90 -21.98 -4.27
CA GLU A 283 -5.85 -22.00 -3.15
C GLU A 283 -5.99 -20.65 -2.41
N TYR A 284 -5.02 -19.73 -2.56
CA TYR A 284 -5.04 -18.39 -1.93
C TYR A 284 -5.05 -17.23 -2.94
N GLY A 285 -5.18 -17.53 -4.23
CA GLY A 285 -5.36 -16.52 -5.27
C GLY A 285 -6.73 -15.85 -5.17
N GLY A 286 -6.78 -14.51 -5.25
CA GLY A 286 -8.04 -13.75 -5.29
C GLY A 286 -8.52 -13.14 -3.97
N HIS A 287 -7.75 -13.29 -2.88
CA HIS A 287 -8.06 -12.65 -1.60
C HIS A 287 -7.41 -11.26 -1.47
N LEU A 288 -8.22 -10.24 -1.18
CA LEU A 288 -7.85 -8.85 -0.86
C LEU A 288 -7.17 -8.74 0.51
N ALA A 289 -7.65 -9.50 1.50
CA ALA A 289 -7.11 -9.55 2.86
C ALA A 289 -7.49 -10.88 3.54
N LEU A 290 -6.79 -11.23 4.61
CA LEU A 290 -7.17 -12.28 5.55
C LEU A 290 -7.44 -11.60 6.90
N ILE A 291 -8.62 -11.82 7.47
CA ILE A 291 -9.01 -11.33 8.80
C ILE A 291 -8.82 -12.47 9.79
N ARG A 292 -8.14 -12.21 10.90
CA ARG A 292 -8.07 -13.13 12.04
C ARG A 292 -9.01 -12.65 13.13
N HIS A 293 -9.95 -13.51 13.51
CA HIS A 293 -10.92 -13.27 14.59
C HIS A 293 -10.28 -13.51 15.96
N ASP A 294 -10.94 -13.07 17.02
CA ASP A 294 -10.49 -13.22 18.40
C ASP A 294 -10.46 -14.67 18.89
N ASP A 295 -11.27 -15.54 18.29
CA ASP A 295 -11.25 -17.00 18.49
C ASP A 295 -10.13 -17.71 17.70
N GLY A 296 -9.30 -16.97 16.97
CA GLY A 296 -8.21 -17.50 16.15
C GLY A 296 -8.62 -18.01 14.77
N SER A 297 -9.91 -17.98 14.42
CA SER A 297 -10.38 -18.32 13.07
C SER A 297 -9.96 -17.28 12.03
N ILE A 298 -9.77 -17.71 10.79
CA ILE A 298 -9.33 -16.86 9.68
C ILE A 298 -10.42 -16.77 8.62
N GLN A 299 -10.78 -15.55 8.23
CA GLN A 299 -11.74 -15.26 7.18
C GLN A 299 -11.05 -14.58 6.00
N PRO A 300 -11.04 -15.21 4.81
CA PRO A 300 -10.56 -14.56 3.60
C PRO A 300 -11.57 -13.55 3.05
N ILE A 301 -11.10 -12.36 2.74
CA ILE A 301 -11.85 -11.35 1.99
C ILE A 301 -11.43 -11.46 0.54
N ARG A 302 -12.36 -11.78 -0.35
CA ARG A 302 -12.12 -11.82 -1.80
C ARG A 302 -12.18 -10.41 -2.39
N LYS A 303 -11.44 -10.15 -3.47
CA LYS A 303 -11.71 -8.97 -4.30
C LYS A 303 -13.16 -9.09 -4.82
N PRO A 304 -13.95 -8.01 -4.80
CA PRO A 304 -15.26 -8.00 -5.46
C PRO A 304 -15.13 -8.30 -6.96
#